data_AF-V4QVQ8-F1
#
_entry.id   AF-V4QVQ8-F1
#
_cell.length_a   1.000
_cell.length_b   1.000
_cell.length_c   1.000
_cell.angle_alpha   90.00
_cell.angle_beta   90.00
_cell.angle_gamma   90.00
#
_symmetry.space_group_name_H-M   'P 1'
#
loop_
_entity.id
_entity.type
_entity.pdbx_description
1 polymer ?
#
loop_
_entity_poly.entity_id
_entity_poly.type
_entity_poly.pdbx_seq_one_letter_code
_entity_poly.pdbx_strand_id
1 'polypeptide(L)'
;MRAGDVRSVAAGHGEAAIATLYDIMSDAGQTATARLAAAKELLDRGHGKATAGGDAFVAPVEALSAPLSDADADRVAARIKQLDDEF
;
A
#
# COMPACT_ATOMS: atom_id res chain seq x y z
N MET A 1 -23.27 -32.00 -5.99
CA MET A 1 -22.15 -31.20 -6.53
C MET A 1 -20.90 -31.57 -5.73
N ARG A 2 -19.83 -32.10 -6.36
CA ARG A 2 -18.57 -32.43 -5.66
C ARG A 2 -17.68 -31.18 -5.60
N ALA A 3 -16.88 -30.99 -4.55
CA ALA A 3 -16.08 -29.78 -4.33
C ALA A 3 -15.12 -29.41 -5.49
N GLY A 4 -14.68 -30.38 -6.29
CA GLY A 4 -13.86 -30.12 -7.49
C GLY A 4 -14.60 -29.37 -8.61
N ASP A 5 -15.93 -29.50 -8.66
CA ASP A 5 -16.78 -28.88 -9.67
C ASP A 5 -16.94 -27.36 -9.41
N VAL A 6 -17.15 -26.99 -8.15
CA VAL A 6 -17.27 -25.58 -7.71
C VAL A 6 -15.98 -24.80 -7.97
N ARG A 7 -14.81 -25.42 -7.73
CA ARG A 7 -13.52 -24.76 -7.96
C ARG A 7 -13.27 -24.50 -9.44
N SER A 8 -13.66 -25.44 -10.31
CA SER A 8 -13.56 -25.29 -11.76
C SER A 8 -14.45 -24.16 -12.27
N VAL A 9 -15.70 -24.12 -11.82
CA VAL A 9 -16.64 -23.04 -12.17
C VAL A 9 -16.12 -21.68 -11.70
N ALA A 10 -15.64 -21.58 -10.45
CA ALA A 10 -15.12 -20.33 -9.91
C ALA A 10 -13.90 -19.80 -10.68
N ALA A 11 -13.01 -20.68 -11.15
CA ALA A 11 -11.84 -20.28 -11.95
C ALA A 11 -12.22 -19.58 -13.26
N GLY A 12 -13.37 -19.95 -13.86
CA GLY A 12 -13.89 -19.33 -15.08
C GLY A 12 -14.40 -17.90 -14.90
N HIS A 13 -14.61 -17.44 -13.67
CA HIS A 13 -15.14 -16.11 -13.39
C HIS A 13 -14.07 -15.04 -13.11
N GLY A 14 -12.77 -15.37 -13.23
CA GLY A 14 -11.68 -14.47 -12.88
C GLY A 14 -11.73 -13.13 -13.63
N GLU A 15 -11.94 -13.16 -14.95
CA GLU A 15 -12.02 -11.95 -15.78
C GLU A 15 -13.22 -11.07 -15.40
N ALA A 16 -14.40 -11.67 -15.28
CA ALA A 16 -15.62 -10.96 -14.86
C ALA A 16 -15.50 -10.37 -13.44
N ALA A 17 -14.82 -11.07 -12.53
CA ALA A 17 -14.57 -10.59 -11.18
C ALA A 17 -13.62 -9.38 -11.17
N ILE A 18 -12.56 -9.39 -11.99
CA ILE A 18 -11.64 -8.26 -12.13
C ILE A 18 -12.37 -7.04 -12.71
N ALA A 19 -13.17 -7.23 -13.76
CA ALA A 19 -13.98 -6.17 -14.35
C ALA A 19 -14.93 -5.56 -13.32
N THR A 20 -15.61 -6.40 -12.54
CA THR A 20 -16.52 -5.94 -11.47
C THR A 20 -15.80 -5.10 -10.41
N LEU A 21 -14.59 -5.51 -9.99
CA LEU A 21 -13.80 -4.74 -9.01
C LEU A 21 -13.37 -3.38 -9.59
N TYR A 22 -13.00 -3.34 -10.87
CA TYR A 22 -12.69 -2.09 -11.57
C TYR A 22 -13.90 -1.15 -11.58
N ASP A 23 -15.07 -1.65 -11.97
CA ASP A 23 -16.30 -0.86 -12.02
C ASP A 23 -16.66 -0.30 -10.63
N ILE A 24 -16.56 -1.12 -9.58
CA ILE A 24 -16.81 -0.69 -8.20
C ILE A 24 -15.83 0.42 -7.78
N MET A 25 -14.53 0.29 -8.05
CA MET A 25 -13.55 1.30 -7.61
C MET A 25 -13.68 2.62 -8.37
N SER A 26 -14.17 2.59 -9.60
CA SER A 26 -14.31 3.75 -10.48
C SER A 26 -15.66 4.47 -10.36
N ASP A 27 -16.67 3.83 -9.77
CA ASP A 27 -18.01 4.40 -9.60
C ASP A 27 -18.09 5.37 -8.39
N ALA A 28 -18.27 6.66 -8.70
CA ALA A 28 -18.44 7.71 -7.69
C ALA A 28 -19.70 7.53 -6.83
N GLY A 29 -20.71 6.80 -7.30
CA GLY A 29 -21.94 6.45 -6.57
C GLY A 29 -21.73 5.37 -5.49
N GLN A 30 -20.63 4.63 -5.53
CA GLN A 30 -20.29 3.66 -4.49
C GLN A 30 -19.81 4.34 -3.21
N THR A 31 -19.95 3.63 -2.09
CA THR A 31 -19.38 4.11 -0.82
C THR A 31 -17.85 4.14 -0.89
N ALA A 32 -17.22 5.05 -0.13
CA ALA A 32 -15.76 5.12 -0.06
C ALA A 32 -15.14 3.78 0.38
N THR A 33 -15.79 3.06 1.30
CA THR A 33 -15.36 1.74 1.77
C THR A 33 -15.40 0.69 0.66
N ALA A 34 -16.45 0.68 -0.17
CA ALA A 34 -16.56 -0.26 -1.28
C ALA A 34 -15.46 -0.02 -2.33
N ARG A 35 -15.22 1.25 -2.68
CA ARG A 35 -14.13 1.61 -3.59
C ARG A 35 -12.76 1.22 -3.04
N LEU A 36 -12.50 1.51 -1.77
CA LEU A 36 -11.25 1.15 -1.10
C LEU A 36 -11.03 -0.37 -1.07
N ALA A 37 -12.07 -1.14 -0.74
CA ALA A 37 -12.00 -2.60 -0.73
C ALA A 37 -11.68 -3.15 -2.12
N ALA A 38 -12.36 -2.66 -3.17
CA ALA A 38 -12.13 -3.09 -4.54
C ALA A 38 -10.71 -2.76 -5.03
N ALA A 39 -10.22 -1.55 -4.75
CA ALA A 39 -8.86 -1.13 -5.09
C ALA A 39 -7.81 -2.00 -4.38
N LYS A 40 -7.98 -2.27 -3.08
CA LYS A 40 -7.08 -3.15 -2.32
C LYS A 40 -7.04 -4.56 -2.90
N GLU A 41 -8.21 -5.12 -3.21
CA GLU A 41 -8.36 -6.48 -3.71
C GLU A 41 -7.71 -6.66 -5.10
N LEU A 42 -7.74 -5.61 -5.94
CA LEU A 42 -6.99 -5.57 -7.22
C LEU A 42 -5.48 -5.50 -7.00
N LEU A 43 -5.02 -4.59 -6.13
CA LEU A 43 -3.59 -4.41 -5.83
C LEU A 43 -2.96 -5.66 -5.21
N ASP A 44 -3.64 -6.28 -4.25
CA ASP A 44 -3.20 -7.52 -3.58
C ASP A 44 -3.04 -8.69 -4.59
N ARG A 45 -3.74 -8.66 -5.74
CA ARG A 45 -3.59 -9.67 -6.81
C ARG A 45 -2.47 -9.34 -7.79
N GLY A 46 -2.34 -8.08 -8.20
CA GLY A 46 -1.36 -7.66 -9.20
C GLY A 46 0.06 -7.54 -8.66
N HIS A 47 0.19 -7.09 -7.40
CA HIS A 47 1.47 -6.84 -6.74
C HIS A 47 1.74 -7.81 -5.59
N GLY A 48 0.79 -8.69 -5.28
CA GLY A 48 0.84 -9.54 -4.10
C GLY A 48 0.37 -8.80 -2.84
N LYS A 49 0.06 -9.56 -1.79
CA LYS A 49 -0.22 -8.97 -0.47
C LYS A 49 1.07 -8.43 0.12
N ALA A 50 1.00 -7.27 0.78
CA ALA A 50 2.07 -6.82 1.65
C ALA A 50 2.32 -7.93 2.71
N THR A 51 3.39 -8.68 2.53
CA THR A 51 3.84 -9.66 3.51
C THR A 51 4.45 -8.89 4.66
N ALA A 52 4.09 -9.21 5.91
CA ALA A 52 4.72 -8.65 7.12
C ALA A 52 6.20 -9.08 7.30
N GLY A 53 6.89 -9.42 6.21
CA GLY A 53 8.23 -10.00 6.18
C GLY A 53 9.06 -9.43 5.03
N GLY A 54 8.97 -8.12 4.79
CA GLY A 54 10.10 -7.40 4.24
C GLY A 54 10.92 -6.89 5.41
N ASP A 55 12.24 -6.97 5.32
CA ASP A 55 13.14 -6.14 6.11
C ASP A 55 12.94 -4.65 5.76
N ALA A 56 11.72 -4.12 5.95
CA ALA A 56 11.58 -2.74 6.30
C ALA A 56 12.36 -2.62 7.59
N PHE A 57 13.50 -1.94 7.55
CA PHE A 57 14.21 -1.53 8.73
C PHE A 57 13.26 -0.66 9.55
N VAL A 58 12.43 -1.29 10.37
CA VAL A 58 11.69 -0.64 11.43
C VAL A 58 12.75 -0.44 12.50
N ALA A 59 13.45 0.69 12.41
CA ALA A 59 14.28 1.12 13.51
C ALA A 59 13.41 1.04 14.78
N PRO A 60 13.89 0.43 15.88
CA PRO A 60 13.18 0.46 17.15
C PRO A 60 12.77 1.90 17.45
N VAL A 61 11.56 2.13 17.95
CA VAL A 61 11.14 3.47 18.38
C VAL A 61 12.10 4.07 19.42
N GLU A 62 12.84 3.24 20.17
CA GLU A 62 13.96 3.71 21.00
C GLU A 62 15.10 4.36 20.21
N ALA A 63 15.37 3.94 18.96
CA ALA A 63 16.40 4.55 18.09
C ALA A 63 16.03 5.97 17.63
N LEU A 64 14.75 6.36 17.68
CA LEU A 64 14.28 7.73 17.42
C LEU A 64 14.41 8.65 18.65
N SER A 65 14.74 8.11 19.81
CA SER A 65 14.96 8.87 21.05
C SER A 65 16.42 9.23 21.31
N ALA A 66 17.34 8.70 20.48
CA ALA A 66 18.73 9.12 20.53
C ALA A 66 18.80 10.61 20.16
N PRO A 67 19.48 11.45 20.97
CA PRO A 67 19.71 12.83 20.58
C PRO A 67 20.40 12.84 19.21
N LEU A 68 19.91 13.69 18.31
CA LEU A 68 20.57 13.92 17.01
C LEU A 68 22.05 14.15 17.26
N SER A 69 22.91 13.43 16.54
CA SER A 69 24.34 13.69 16.62
C SER A 69 24.62 15.11 16.14
N ASP A 70 25.66 15.76 16.66
CA ASP A 70 26.05 17.11 16.21
C ASP A 70 26.23 17.15 14.68
N ALA A 71 26.75 16.06 14.10
CA ALA A 71 26.91 15.93 12.66
C ALA A 71 25.57 15.87 11.89
N ASP A 72 24.53 15.27 12.46
CA ASP A 72 23.21 15.22 11.85
C ASP A 72 22.46 16.54 12.04
N ALA A 73 22.64 17.22 13.17
CA ALA A 73 22.12 18.56 13.40
C ALA A 73 22.71 19.57 12.39
N ASP A 74 24.02 19.50 12.12
CA ASP A 74 24.69 20.33 11.12
C ASP A 74 24.15 20.08 9.71
N ARG A 75 23.88 18.82 9.35
CA ARG A 75 23.29 18.46 8.04
C ARG A 75 21.88 19.01 7.88
N VAL A 76 21.06 18.94 8.93
CA VAL A 76 19.71 19.50 8.93
C VAL A 76 19.77 21.02 8.81
N ALA A 77 20.64 21.69 9.56
CA ALA A 77 20.83 23.14 9.48
C ALA A 77 21.28 23.58 8.07
N ALA A 78 22.21 22.84 7.45
CA ALA A 78 22.65 23.11 6.09
C ALA A 78 21.52 22.94 5.07
N ARG A 79 20.67 21.92 5.23
CA ARG A 79 19.54 21.68 4.33
C ARG A 79 18.45 22.74 4.46
N ILE A 80 18.16 23.19 5.69
CA ILE A 80 17.20 24.28 5.94
C ILE A 80 17.68 25.55 5.25
N LYS A 81 18.95 25.93 5.45
CA LYS A 81 19.52 27.11 4.78
C LYS A 81 19.45 27.02 3.26
N GLN A 82 19.74 25.85 2.69
CA GLN A 82 19.65 25.65 1.24
C GLN A 82 18.22 25.83 0.71
N LEU A 83 17.20 25.43 1.50
CA LEU A 83 15.80 25.63 1.14
C LEU A 83 15.40 27.10 1.25
N ASP A 84 15.87 27.80 2.28
CA ASP A 84 15.62 29.24 2.45
C ASP A 84 16.28 30.09 1.34
N ASP A 85 17.38 29.60 0.75
CA ASP A 85 18.03 30.24 -0.40
C ASP A 85 17.32 29.89 -1.75
N GLU A 86 16.43 28.89 -1.77
CA GLU A 86 15.71 28.38 -2.95
C GLU A 86 14.29 28.97 -3.09
N PHE A 87 13.75 29.60 -2.04
CA PHE A 87 12.42 30.24 -1.99
C PHE A 87 12.49 31.74 -1.72
#